data_AF-A0A9E5QDU4-F1
#
_entry.id   AF-A0A9E5QDU4-F1
#
_cell.length_a   1.000
_cell.length_b   1.000
_cell.length_c   1.000
_cell.angle_alpha   90.00
_cell.angle_beta   90.00
_cell.angle_gamma   90.00
#
_symmetry.space_group_name_H-M   'P 1'
#
loop_
_entity.id
_entity.type
_entity.pdbx_description
1 polymer ?
#
loop_
_entity_poly.entity_id
_entity_poly.type
_entity_poly.pdbx_seq_one_letter_code
_entity_poly.pdbx_strand_id
1 'polypeptide(L)'
;MALNKSDLKSADQNEAHKNLFNSLTGISDSIMISATRGNNLDQLVGGLVSLLPEGPPFFPEDQLTDLYEREIAADLIREAVLYNLRAEVPHSVAVRIDEFKDRDERTTYIAGTLFVERDSQKGIVIGRNGEKLKQIGIDARQKIEELL
;
A
#
# COMPACT_ATOMS: atom_id res chain seq x y z
N MET A 1 -15.04 -13.11 3.00
CA MET A 1 -14.45 -11.99 3.78
C MET A 1 -13.16 -12.46 4.44
N ALA A 2 -12.08 -11.68 4.43
CA ALA A 2 -10.82 -12.05 5.09
C ALA A 2 -10.58 -11.20 6.34
N LEU A 3 -10.45 -11.85 7.50
CA LEU A 3 -10.23 -11.21 8.80
C LEU A 3 -8.75 -11.34 9.18
N ASN A 4 -7.99 -10.24 9.03
CA ASN A 4 -6.54 -10.23 9.18
C ASN A 4 -6.07 -10.08 10.64
N LYS A 5 -4.78 -10.32 10.89
CA LYS A 5 -4.08 -10.21 12.18
C LYS A 5 -4.53 -11.23 13.22
N SER A 6 -4.93 -12.43 12.78
CA SER A 6 -5.35 -13.51 13.68
C SER A 6 -4.24 -13.94 14.65
N ASP A 7 -2.98 -13.69 14.29
CA ASP A 7 -1.79 -13.98 15.10
C ASP A 7 -1.63 -13.07 16.33
N LEU A 8 -2.33 -11.92 16.38
CA LEU A 8 -2.27 -10.98 17.50
C LEU A 8 -3.36 -11.20 18.56
N LYS A 9 -4.15 -12.28 18.44
CA LYS A 9 -5.35 -12.53 19.25
C LYS A 9 -5.43 -14.00 19.66
N SER A 10 -6.13 -14.26 20.76
CA SER A 10 -6.43 -15.64 21.18
C SER A 10 -7.48 -16.29 20.27
N ALA A 11 -7.61 -17.61 20.34
CA ALA A 11 -8.64 -18.36 19.60
C ALA A 11 -10.05 -17.83 19.92
N ASP A 12 -10.38 -17.66 21.20
CA ASP A 12 -11.68 -17.16 21.65
C ASP A 12 -11.98 -15.75 21.12
N GLN A 13 -10.98 -14.87 21.10
CA GLN A 13 -11.12 -13.51 20.55
C GLN A 13 -11.35 -13.54 19.04
N ASN A 14 -10.62 -14.40 18.33
CA ASN A 14 -10.79 -14.57 16.88
C ASN A 14 -12.19 -15.10 16.55
N GLU A 15 -12.70 -16.07 17.31
CA GLU A 15 -14.05 -16.59 17.13
C GLU A 15 -15.13 -15.52 17.43
N ALA A 16 -14.98 -14.78 18.53
CA ALA A 16 -15.88 -13.69 18.88
C ALA A 16 -15.92 -12.60 17.79
N HIS A 17 -14.76 -12.17 17.30
CA HIS A 17 -14.69 -11.20 16.21
C HIS A 17 -15.28 -11.75 14.91
N LYS A 18 -15.02 -13.01 14.57
CA LYS A 18 -15.59 -13.66 13.39
C LYS A 18 -17.12 -13.63 13.43
N ASN A 19 -17.70 -14.02 14.57
CA ASN A 19 -19.15 -14.02 14.76
C ASN A 19 -19.74 -12.60 14.67
N LEU A 20 -19.06 -11.61 15.24
CA LEU A 20 -19.46 -10.20 15.16
C LEU A 20 -19.45 -9.68 13.71
N PHE A 21 -18.37 -9.89 12.96
CA PHE A 21 -18.31 -9.40 11.59
C PHE A 21 -19.29 -10.14 10.67
N ASN A 22 -19.49 -11.44 10.89
CA ASN A 22 -20.47 -12.21 10.13
C ASN A 22 -21.90 -11.67 10.34
N SER A 23 -22.26 -11.31 11.57
CA SER A 23 -23.59 -10.75 11.85
C SER A 23 -23.79 -9.35 11.27
N LEU A 24 -22.74 -8.52 11.26
CA LEU A 24 -22.79 -7.16 10.71
C LEU A 24 -22.83 -7.12 9.18
N THR A 25 -22.16 -8.07 8.52
CA THR A 25 -22.00 -8.07 7.05
C THR A 25 -22.93 -9.03 6.33
N GLY A 26 -23.51 -9.99 7.04
CA GLY A 26 -24.27 -11.09 6.45
C GLY A 26 -23.40 -12.12 5.71
N ILE A 27 -22.07 -12.00 5.77
CA ILE A 27 -21.13 -12.91 5.13
C ILE A 27 -20.85 -14.08 6.07
N SER A 28 -21.26 -15.30 5.70
CA SER A 28 -21.04 -16.51 6.49
C SER A 28 -19.63 -17.10 6.32
N ASP A 29 -19.07 -17.01 5.11
CA ASP A 29 -17.76 -17.59 4.75
C ASP A 29 -16.62 -16.59 4.96
N SER A 30 -16.36 -16.29 6.23
CA SER A 30 -15.20 -15.52 6.64
C SER A 30 -14.01 -16.41 6.99
N ILE A 31 -12.84 -16.02 6.49
CA ILE A 31 -11.56 -16.71 6.69
C ILE A 31 -10.70 -15.83 7.59
N MET A 32 -10.22 -16.39 8.70
CA MET A 32 -9.22 -15.72 9.54
C MET A 32 -7.84 -15.90 8.91
N ILE A 33 -7.07 -14.83 8.75
CA ILE A 33 -5.73 -14.87 8.16
C ILE A 33 -4.72 -14.12 9.02
N SER A 34 -3.44 -14.43 8.80
CA SER A 34 -2.34 -13.56 9.18
C SER A 34 -1.51 -13.25 7.95
N ALA A 35 -1.65 -12.03 7.41
CA ALA A 35 -0.93 -11.62 6.21
C ALA A 35 0.59 -11.62 6.40
N THR A 36 1.05 -11.31 7.61
CA THR A 36 2.49 -11.23 7.94
C THR A 36 3.11 -12.58 8.27
N ARG A 37 2.30 -13.57 8.65
CA ARG A 37 2.77 -14.93 8.99
C ARG A 37 2.43 -15.96 7.92
N GLY A 38 1.61 -15.61 6.95
CA GLY A 38 1.15 -16.50 5.87
C GLY A 38 -0.03 -17.40 6.25
N ASN A 39 -0.54 -17.33 7.49
CA ASN A 39 -1.61 -18.21 7.94
C ASN A 39 -2.87 -18.06 7.07
N ASN A 40 -3.33 -19.19 6.53
CA ASN A 40 -4.56 -19.32 5.73
C ASN A 40 -4.58 -18.48 4.44
N LEU A 41 -3.43 -17.99 3.96
CA LEU A 41 -3.35 -17.29 2.67
C LEU A 41 -3.67 -18.23 1.51
N ASP A 42 -3.17 -19.47 1.52
CA ASP A 42 -3.47 -20.45 0.46
C ASP A 42 -4.97 -20.75 0.37
N GLN A 43 -5.64 -20.86 1.52
CA GLN A 43 -7.09 -21.06 1.57
C GLN A 43 -7.82 -19.84 0.99
N LEU A 44 -7.37 -18.62 1.30
CA LEU A 44 -7.94 -17.40 0.74
C LEU A 44 -7.75 -17.35 -0.78
N VAL A 45 -6.53 -17.59 -1.27
CA VAL A 45 -6.21 -17.57 -2.70
C VAL A 45 -7.02 -18.64 -3.44
N GLY A 46 -7.06 -19.87 -2.94
CA GLY A 46 -7.85 -20.95 -3.53
C GLY A 46 -9.34 -20.62 -3.57
N GLY A 47 -9.88 -19.99 -2.53
CA GLY A 47 -11.26 -19.52 -2.49
C GLY A 47 -11.55 -18.36 -3.46
N LEU A 48 -10.57 -17.50 -3.75
CA LEU A 48 -10.70 -16.44 -4.76
C LEU A 48 -10.67 -17.03 -6.18
N VAL A 49 -9.74 -17.96 -6.43
CA VAL A 49 -9.61 -18.63 -7.73
C VAL A 49 -10.88 -19.40 -8.09
N SER A 50 -11.53 -20.07 -7.12
CA SER A 50 -12.78 -20.79 -7.38
C SER A 50 -13.98 -19.89 -7.70
N LEU A 51 -13.88 -18.58 -7.43
CA LEU A 51 -14.90 -17.59 -7.76
C LEU A 51 -14.66 -16.90 -9.12
N LEU A 52 -13.51 -17.13 -9.75
CA LEU A 52 -13.22 -16.54 -11.05
C LEU A 52 -14.09 -17.18 -12.14
N PRO A 53 -14.67 -16.39 -13.06
CA PRO A 53 -15.34 -16.95 -14.22
C PRO A 53 -14.33 -17.61 -15.16
N GLU A 54 -14.76 -18.65 -15.86
CA GLU A 54 -13.95 -19.26 -16.90
C GLU A 54 -13.72 -18.26 -18.05
N GLY A 55 -12.48 -18.12 -18.50
CA GLY A 55 -12.10 -17.18 -19.54
C GLY A 55 -10.61 -17.22 -19.87
N PRO A 56 -10.20 -16.61 -20.98
CA PRO A 56 -8.78 -16.51 -21.32
C PRO A 56 -8.05 -15.59 -20.33
N PRO A 57 -6.72 -15.77 -20.14
CA PRO A 57 -5.91 -14.81 -19.43
C PRO A 57 -6.04 -13.42 -20.04
N PHE A 58 -6.30 -12.40 -19.21
CA PHE A 58 -6.40 -11.01 -19.66
C PHE A 58 -5.02 -10.35 -19.85
N PHE A 59 -3.99 -10.90 -19.20
CA PHE A 59 -2.62 -10.39 -19.22
C PHE A 59 -1.63 -11.56 -19.44
N PRO A 60 -0.45 -11.31 -20.05
CA PRO A 60 0.65 -12.28 -20.12
C PRO A 60 1.12 -12.72 -18.73
N GLU A 61 1.61 -13.96 -18.62
CA GLU A 61 2.11 -14.51 -17.35
C GLU A 61 3.35 -13.79 -16.81
N ASP A 62 4.14 -13.19 -17.71
CA ASP A 62 5.38 -12.49 -17.44
C ASP A 62 5.21 -10.96 -17.33
N GLN A 63 3.99 -10.44 -17.49
CA GLN A 63 3.73 -9.02 -17.32
C GLN A 63 3.81 -8.64 -15.84
N LEU A 64 5.01 -8.30 -15.38
CA LEU A 64 5.21 -7.43 -14.22
C LEU A 64 4.57 -6.09 -14.54
N THR A 65 3.77 -5.59 -13.61
CA THR A 65 2.79 -4.56 -13.90
C THR A 65 3.41 -3.16 -13.79
N ASP A 66 3.66 -2.50 -14.93
CA ASP A 66 4.22 -1.12 -14.97
C ASP A 66 3.39 -0.09 -14.18
N LEU A 67 2.06 -0.28 -14.13
CA LEU A 67 1.19 0.56 -13.31
C LEU A 67 1.41 0.33 -11.82
N TYR A 68 1.65 -0.91 -11.39
CA TYR A 68 1.89 -1.18 -9.97
C TYR A 68 3.20 -0.58 -9.50
N GLU A 69 4.30 -0.63 -10.27
CA GLU A 69 5.56 0.00 -9.83
C GLU A 69 5.41 1.51 -9.61
N ARG A 70 4.72 2.18 -10.54
CA ARG A 70 4.37 3.61 -10.41
C ARG A 70 3.48 3.89 -9.19
N GLU A 71 2.48 3.05 -8.96
CA GLU A 71 1.56 3.19 -7.82
C GLU A 71 2.24 2.87 -6.49
N ILE A 72 3.08 1.83 -6.44
CA ILE A 72 3.90 1.46 -5.29
C ILE A 72 4.87 2.61 -5.00
N ALA A 73 5.54 3.19 -5.99
CA ALA A 73 6.38 4.36 -5.78
C ALA A 73 5.60 5.54 -5.19
N ALA A 74 4.37 5.79 -5.66
CA ALA A 74 3.50 6.81 -5.08
C ALA A 74 3.12 6.49 -3.61
N ASP A 75 2.84 5.22 -3.32
CA ASP A 75 2.50 4.75 -1.97
C ASP A 75 3.70 4.81 -1.02
N LEU A 76 4.90 4.47 -1.48
CA LEU A 76 6.13 4.59 -0.70
C LEU A 76 6.47 6.05 -0.39
N ILE A 77 6.26 6.96 -1.35
CA ILE A 77 6.35 8.41 -1.08
C ILE A 77 5.29 8.83 -0.06
N ARG A 78 4.05 8.36 -0.19
CA ARG A 78 2.95 8.66 0.75
C ARG A 78 3.25 8.12 2.16
N GLU A 79 3.86 6.94 2.26
CA GLU A 79 4.31 6.36 3.52
C GLU A 79 5.42 7.20 4.15
N ALA A 80 6.42 7.65 3.36
CA ALA A 80 7.47 8.53 3.84
C ALA A 80 6.90 9.88 4.33
N VAL A 81 5.90 10.44 3.64
CA VAL A 81 5.14 11.61 4.08
C VAL A 81 4.44 11.35 5.42
N LEU A 82 3.73 10.22 5.55
CA LEU A 82 3.03 9.80 6.77
C LEU A 82 3.98 9.68 7.96
N TYR A 83 5.18 9.14 7.74
CA TYR A 83 6.18 8.94 8.79
C TYR A 83 6.87 10.24 9.22
N ASN A 84 7.13 11.15 8.26
CA ASN A 84 7.92 12.35 8.51
C ASN A 84 7.10 13.55 8.99
N LEU A 85 5.80 13.59 8.67
CA LEU A 85 4.91 14.69 9.06
C LEU A 85 4.09 14.31 10.30
N ARG A 86 3.45 15.29 10.92
CA ARG A 86 2.64 15.11 12.14
C ARG A 86 1.28 15.79 11.99
N ALA A 87 0.39 15.47 12.92
CA ALA A 87 -0.99 16.00 12.98
C ALA A 87 -1.79 15.63 11.72
N GLU A 88 -2.66 16.53 11.25
CA GLU A 88 -3.56 16.30 10.11
C GLU A 88 -2.89 16.41 8.73
N VAL A 89 -1.70 17.02 8.67
CA VAL A 89 -0.99 17.32 7.41
C VAL A 89 -0.71 16.08 6.56
N PRO A 90 -0.20 14.95 7.08
CA PRO A 90 0.10 13.79 6.26
C PRO A 90 -1.13 13.17 5.59
N HIS A 91 -2.31 13.30 6.21
CA HIS A 91 -3.57 12.81 5.64
C HIS A 91 -4.14 13.73 4.54
N SER A 92 -3.62 14.95 4.42
CA SER A 92 -4.03 15.95 3.42
C SER A 92 -3.13 15.93 2.18
N VAL A 93 -2.14 15.02 2.11
CA VAL A 93 -1.19 14.95 1.00
C VAL A 93 -1.64 13.91 -0.04
N ALA A 94 -1.80 14.35 -1.28
CA ALA A 94 -1.90 13.45 -2.43
C ALA A 94 -0.57 13.41 -3.18
N VAL A 95 -0.16 12.21 -3.59
CA VAL A 95 1.05 11.98 -4.39
C VAL A 95 0.63 11.56 -5.78
N ARG A 96 1.23 12.20 -6.80
CA ARG A 96 1.11 11.78 -8.20
C ARG A 96 2.50 11.60 -8.77
N ILE A 97 2.74 10.50 -9.46
CA ILE A 97 3.94 10.32 -10.28
C ILE A 97 3.70 10.98 -11.63
N ASP A 98 4.51 11.98 -11.97
CA ASP A 98 4.46 12.67 -13.24
C ASP A 98 5.29 11.90 -14.28
N GLU A 99 6.51 11.50 -13.92
CA GLU A 99 7.41 10.72 -14.78
C GLU A 99 7.91 9.46 -14.07
N PHE A 100 8.02 8.37 -14.84
CA PHE A 100 8.64 7.12 -14.43
C PHE A 100 9.29 6.55 -15.70
N LYS A 101 10.61 6.62 -15.80
CA LYS A 101 11.36 6.27 -17.01
C LYS A 101 12.71 5.68 -16.67
N ASP A 102 13.03 4.54 -17.25
CA ASP A 102 14.39 4.02 -17.18
C ASP A 102 15.31 4.86 -18.07
N ARG A 103 16.37 5.41 -17.46
CA ARG A 103 17.41 6.14 -18.17
C ARG A 103 18.49 5.20 -18.71
N ASP A 104 18.75 4.12 -17.98
CA ASP A 104 19.62 3.01 -18.35
C ASP A 104 19.21 1.75 -17.58
N GLU A 105 19.91 0.62 -17.79
CA GLU A 105 19.63 -0.67 -17.14
C GLU A 105 19.70 -0.64 -15.60
N ARG A 106 20.21 0.44 -14.98
CA ARG A 106 20.42 0.53 -13.52
C ARG A 106 19.80 1.77 -12.89
N THR A 107 19.19 2.63 -13.69
CA THR A 107 18.78 3.96 -13.24
C THR A 107 17.37 4.27 -13.74
N THR A 108 16.42 4.23 -12.82
CA THR A 108 15.06 4.70 -13.07
C THR A 108 14.92 6.15 -12.59
N TYR A 109 14.41 7.01 -13.47
CA TYR A 109 14.06 8.38 -13.16
C TYR A 109 12.59 8.49 -12.80
N ILE A 110 12.34 8.97 -11.58
CA ILE A 110 10.99 9.18 -11.05
C ILE A 110 10.82 10.65 -10.68
N ALA A 111 9.78 11.28 -11.23
CA ALA A 111 9.34 12.61 -10.83
C ALA A 111 7.95 12.51 -10.19
N GLY A 112 7.81 13.00 -8.96
CA GLY A 112 6.54 12.99 -8.22
C GLY A 112 6.17 14.36 -7.69
N THR A 113 4.88 14.70 -7.78
CA THR A 113 4.30 15.92 -7.19
C THR A 113 3.50 15.57 -5.95
N LEU A 114 3.79 16.28 -4.86
CA LEU A 114 3.00 16.26 -3.61
C LEU A 114 2.03 17.44 -3.63
N PHE A 115 0.74 17.14 -3.58
CA PHE A 115 -0.34 18.11 -3.47
C PHE A 115 -0.75 18.29 -2.02
N VAL A 116 -1.03 19.53 -1.63
CA VAL A 116 -1.55 19.90 -0.32
C VAL A 116 -2.76 20.82 -0.50
N GLU A 117 -3.63 20.88 0.49
CA GLU A 117 -4.86 21.68 0.40
C GLU A 117 -4.63 23.17 0.63
N ARG A 118 -3.61 23.54 1.43
CA ARG A 118 -3.35 24.92 1.84
C ARG A 118 -1.86 25.28 1.79
N ASP A 119 -1.55 26.53 1.52
CA ASP A 119 -0.16 27.03 1.48
C ASP A 119 0.58 26.86 2.83
N SER A 120 -0.13 26.93 3.95
CA SER A 120 0.46 26.66 5.27
C SER A 120 1.00 25.22 5.39
N GLN A 121 0.29 24.24 4.81
CA GLN A 121 0.72 22.85 4.78
C GLN A 121 1.93 22.66 3.86
N LYS A 122 2.00 23.39 2.75
CA LYS A 122 3.17 23.38 1.85
C LYS A 122 4.45 23.76 2.61
N GLY A 123 4.38 24.79 3.46
CA GLY A 123 5.50 25.18 4.32
C GLY A 123 5.95 24.07 5.28
N ILE A 124 4.99 23.28 5.81
CA ILE A 124 5.27 22.15 6.71
C ILE A 124 5.91 20.98 5.96
N VAL A 125 5.41 20.65 4.76
CA VAL A 125 5.96 19.59 3.91
C VAL A 125 7.39 19.91 3.49
N ILE A 126 7.65 21.16 3.09
CA ILE A 126 8.99 21.63 2.73
C ILE A 126 9.90 21.61 3.97
N GLY A 127 9.40 22.12 5.11
CA GLY A 127 10.17 22.27 6.33
C GLY A 127 11.21 23.40 6.24
N ARG A 128 11.90 23.65 7.35
CA ARG A 128 12.96 24.66 7.41
C ARG A 128 14.05 24.32 6.39
N ASN A 129 14.41 25.26 5.52
CA ASN A 129 15.43 25.08 4.48
C ASN A 129 15.20 23.84 3.56
N GLY A 130 13.97 23.34 3.44
CA GLY A 130 13.70 22.14 2.65
C GLY A 130 14.07 20.81 3.33
N GLU A 131 14.46 20.83 4.61
CA GLU A 131 14.95 19.65 5.33
C GLU A 131 13.91 18.50 5.37
N LYS A 132 12.62 18.82 5.52
CA LYS A 132 11.57 17.80 5.59
C LYS A 132 11.30 17.15 4.23
N LEU A 133 11.18 17.95 3.18
CA LEU A 133 10.99 17.42 1.83
C LEU A 133 12.19 16.59 1.39
N LYS A 134 13.42 17.00 1.76
CA LYS A 134 14.62 16.22 1.51
C LYS A 134 14.58 14.88 2.23
N GLN A 135 14.18 14.85 3.50
CA GLN A 135 14.09 13.59 4.26
C GLN A 135 13.04 12.65 3.66
N ILE A 136 11.86 13.16 3.32
CA ILE A 136 10.80 12.39 2.64
C ILE A 136 11.33 11.76 1.35
N GLY A 137 12.07 12.52 0.53
CA GLY A 137 12.68 12.01 -0.70
C GLY A 137 13.74 10.94 -0.44
N ILE A 138 14.57 11.08 0.60
CA ILE A 138 15.59 10.08 0.97
C ILE A 138 14.91 8.76 1.38
N ASP A 139 13.94 8.83 2.30
CA ASP A 139 13.27 7.64 2.84
C ASP A 139 12.47 6.90 1.76
N ALA A 140 11.75 7.65 0.91
CA ALA A 140 11.00 7.09 -0.20
C ALA A 140 11.94 6.42 -1.22
N ARG A 141 13.02 7.10 -1.61
CA ARG A 141 13.99 6.57 -2.58
C ARG A 141 14.63 5.27 -2.11
N GLN A 142 15.02 5.17 -0.84
CA GLN A 142 15.61 3.94 -0.30
C GLN A 142 14.67 2.75 -0.45
N LYS A 143 13.39 2.91 -0.12
CA LYS A 143 12.40 1.84 -0.26
C LYS A 143 12.07 1.50 -1.72
N ILE A 144 12.04 2.51 -2.60
CA ILE A 144 11.83 2.29 -4.03
C ILE A 144 13.02 1.52 -4.64
N GLU A 145 14.25 1.84 -4.24
CA GLU A 145 15.47 1.12 -4.65
C GLU A 145 15.53 -0.32 -4.14
N GLU A 146 14.85 -0.65 -3.02
CA GLU A 146 14.74 -2.03 -2.54
C GLU A 146 13.68 -2.85 -3.30
N LEU A 147 12.73 -2.18 -3.96
CA LEU A 147 11.65 -2.79 -4.74
C LEU A 147 12.09 -3.09 -6.18
N LEU A 148 12.80 -2.15 -6.81
CA LEU A 148 13.28 -2.20 -8.21
C LEU A 148 14.57 -3.02 -8.32
#